data_AF-A0A3M6UTW2-F1
#
_entry.id   AF-A0A3M6UTW2-F1
#
_cell.length_a   1.000
_cell.length_b   1.000
_cell.length_c   1.000
_cell.angle_alpha   90.00
_cell.angle_beta   90.00
_cell.angle_gamma   90.00
#
_symmetry.space_group_name_H-M   'P 1'
#
loop_
_entity.id
_entity.type
_entity.pdbx_description
1 polymer ?
#
loop_
_entity_poly.entity_id
_entity_poly.type
_entity_poly.pdbx_seq_one_letter_code
_entity_poly.pdbx_strand_id
1 'polypeptide(L)'
;RSGWSPAPAGFAPSTDWQMEQAADFAEIRQKLVYHRSKLGKEDSTKLTLPKKSDSMGWCHFCLGEQTTMKIFGRKDNKKSVKDEDLLESSDSQGTDQDGTPPLLSVVLQINQATLLQVLEFHVEWLEEIGFSHDQGKWFYALLVCLEKPLLPETTSLLRTLARLCATLRASLVCTMLNANQRTYHD
;
A
#
# COMPACT_ATOMS: atom_id res chain seq x y z
N ARG A 1 11.04 24.37 -7.23
CA ARG A 1 11.34 23.00 -6.76
C ARG A 1 11.00 22.95 -5.27
N SER A 2 9.80 22.48 -4.92
CA SER A 2 9.43 22.33 -3.50
C SER A 2 10.15 21.11 -2.94
N GLY A 3 10.85 21.27 -1.81
CA GLY A 3 11.53 20.19 -1.10
C GLY A 3 10.55 19.27 -0.36
N TRP A 4 11.04 18.47 0.57
CA TRP A 4 10.17 17.72 1.49
C TRP A 4 9.53 18.67 2.51
N SER A 5 8.25 18.48 2.79
CA SER A 5 7.59 19.15 3.92
C SER A 5 8.24 18.66 5.22
N PRO A 6 8.83 19.53 6.04
CA PRO A 6 9.47 19.11 7.29
C PRO A 6 8.43 18.50 8.22
N ALA A 7 8.90 17.63 9.11
CA ALA A 7 8.06 17.14 10.19
C ALA A 7 7.61 18.32 11.05
N PRO A 8 6.34 18.37 11.47
CA PRO A 8 5.92 19.26 12.53
C PRO A 8 6.74 19.02 13.81
N ALA A 9 6.84 20.04 14.66
CA ALA A 9 7.58 19.94 15.92
C ALA A 9 7.06 18.77 16.77
N GLY A 10 7.97 17.92 17.26
CA GLY A 10 7.64 16.71 18.02
C GLY A 10 7.28 15.46 17.20
N PHE A 11 7.13 15.58 15.88
CA PHE A 11 6.82 14.45 14.97
C PHE A 11 8.03 14.00 14.12
N ALA A 12 9.19 14.64 14.31
CA ALA A 12 10.44 14.19 13.73
C ALA A 12 11.01 13.04 14.57
N PRO A 13 11.26 11.85 14.00
CA PRO A 13 11.94 10.79 14.73
C PRO A 13 13.40 11.18 14.99
N SER A 14 13.96 10.70 16.10
CA SER A 14 15.39 10.86 16.39
C SER A 14 16.26 10.17 15.34
N THR A 15 17.52 10.61 15.21
CA THR A 15 18.47 9.98 14.28
C THR A 15 18.72 8.51 14.65
N ASP A 16 18.81 8.20 15.95
CA ASP A 16 19.02 6.83 16.42
C ASP A 16 17.86 5.91 16.01
N TRP A 17 16.62 6.37 16.18
CA TRP A 17 15.45 5.62 15.75
C TRP A 17 15.45 5.39 14.23
N GLN A 18 15.80 6.41 13.44
CA GLN A 18 15.89 6.26 11.98
C GLN A 18 16.95 5.22 11.56
N MET A 19 18.09 5.18 12.25
CA MET A 19 19.15 4.21 11.99
C MET A 19 18.73 2.79 12.38
N GLU A 20 18.07 2.63 13.53
CA GLU A 20 17.52 1.34 13.98
C GLU A 20 16.51 0.79 12.98
N GLN A 21 15.54 1.60 12.55
CA GLN A 21 14.55 1.17 11.54
C GLN A 21 15.20 0.80 10.21
N ALA A 22 16.26 1.50 9.80
CA ALA A 22 17.00 1.16 8.58
C ALA A 22 17.76 -0.17 8.72
N ALA A 23 18.29 -0.47 9.90
CA ALA A 23 18.95 -1.74 10.20
C ALA A 23 17.95 -2.91 10.19
N ASP A 24 16.82 -2.77 10.88
CA ASP A 24 15.75 -3.76 10.90
C ASP A 24 15.23 -4.06 9.49
N PHE A 25 15.01 -3.02 8.70
CA PHE A 25 14.60 -3.15 7.30
C PHE A 25 15.64 -3.91 6.47
N ALA A 26 16.93 -3.65 6.69
CA ALA A 26 18.00 -4.39 6.01
C ALA A 26 18.03 -5.87 6.41
N GLU A 27 17.84 -6.18 7.69
CA GLU A 27 17.77 -7.56 8.19
C GLU A 27 16.58 -8.32 7.59
N ILE A 28 15.40 -7.70 7.57
CA ILE A 28 14.19 -8.32 6.99
C ILE A 28 14.38 -8.60 5.49
N ARG A 29 15.05 -7.71 4.76
CA ARG A 29 15.41 -7.95 3.37
C ARG A 29 16.36 -9.14 3.20
N GLN A 30 17.35 -9.29 4.07
CA GLN A 30 18.25 -10.45 4.05
C GLN A 30 17.48 -11.75 4.32
N LYS A 31 16.60 -11.76 5.32
CA LYS A 31 15.72 -12.91 5.62
C LYS A 31 14.85 -13.26 4.42
N LEU A 32 14.25 -12.28 3.76
CA LEU A 32 13.42 -12.51 2.57
C LEU A 32 14.23 -13.15 1.44
N VAL A 33 15.43 -12.65 1.15
CA VAL A 33 16.32 -13.23 0.12
C VAL A 33 16.64 -14.69 0.45
N TYR A 34 16.94 -14.98 1.72
CA TYR A 34 17.17 -16.34 2.19
C TYR A 34 15.94 -17.24 1.98
N HIS A 35 14.75 -16.80 2.39
CA HIS A 35 13.51 -17.56 2.18
C HIS A 35 13.20 -17.77 0.70
N ARG A 36 13.40 -16.76 -0.16
CA ARG A 36 13.20 -16.86 -1.60
C ARG A 36 14.14 -17.89 -2.24
N SER A 37 15.37 -18.02 -1.74
CA SER A 37 16.31 -19.05 -2.18
C SER A 37 15.91 -20.48 -1.79
N LYS A 38 15.21 -20.65 -0.64
CA LYS A 38 14.80 -21.95 -0.11
C LYS A 38 13.46 -22.45 -0.66
N LEU A 39 12.49 -21.57 -0.87
CA LEU A 39 11.15 -21.91 -1.34
C LEU A 39 11.06 -22.14 -2.85
N GLY A 40 12.18 -22.10 -3.57
CA GLY A 40 12.22 -21.97 -5.03
C GLY A 40 11.68 -23.11 -5.90
N LYS A 41 11.06 -24.19 -5.37
CA LYS A 41 10.52 -25.29 -6.22
C LYS A 41 9.28 -26.08 -5.72
N GLU A 42 8.92 -26.09 -4.44
CA GLU A 42 7.92 -27.09 -3.94
C GLU A 42 6.55 -26.52 -3.53
N ASP A 43 6.44 -25.30 -3.00
CA ASP A 43 5.18 -24.78 -2.45
C ASP A 43 4.47 -23.77 -3.36
N SER A 44 4.13 -24.20 -4.57
CA SER A 44 3.14 -23.48 -5.39
C SER A 44 1.73 -23.76 -4.84
N THR A 45 1.40 -23.23 -3.66
CA THR A 45 -0.01 -23.10 -3.27
C THR A 45 -0.67 -22.25 -4.36
N LYS A 46 -1.67 -22.81 -5.05
CA LYS A 46 -2.46 -22.18 -6.13
C LYS A 46 -3.20 -20.93 -5.61
N LEU A 47 -2.45 -19.85 -5.38
CA LEU A 47 -3.03 -18.57 -5.07
C LEU A 47 -3.32 -17.86 -6.40
N THR A 48 -4.58 -17.58 -6.65
CA THR A 48 -5.01 -16.88 -7.86
C THR A 48 -4.77 -15.39 -7.68
N LEU A 49 -3.57 -14.92 -8.05
CA LEU A 49 -3.25 -13.50 -8.00
C LEU A 49 -3.95 -12.74 -9.15
N PRO A 50 -4.39 -11.48 -8.91
CA PRO A 50 -4.92 -10.65 -9.97
C PRO A 50 -3.89 -10.41 -11.08
N LYS A 51 -4.37 -10.08 -12.28
CA LYS A 51 -3.48 -9.74 -13.41
C LYS A 51 -2.69 -8.48 -13.07
N LYS A 52 -1.47 -8.35 -13.62
CA LYS A 52 -0.62 -7.16 -13.39
C LYS A 52 -1.37 -5.84 -13.63
N SER A 53 -2.18 -5.76 -14.67
CA SER A 53 -2.91 -4.54 -15.06
C SER A 53 -4.24 -4.34 -14.32
N ASP A 54 -4.65 -5.30 -13.48
CA ASP A 54 -5.95 -5.30 -12.83
C ASP A 54 -5.91 -4.50 -11.52
N SER A 55 -5.91 -3.17 -11.65
CA SER A 55 -5.87 -2.26 -10.49
C SER A 55 -7.01 -2.54 -9.50
N MET A 56 -8.24 -2.76 -9.99
CA MET A 56 -9.39 -3.00 -9.12
C MET A 56 -9.26 -4.35 -8.38
N GLY A 57 -8.86 -5.41 -9.08
CA GLY A 57 -8.61 -6.71 -8.46
C GLY A 57 -7.50 -6.68 -7.42
N TRP A 58 -6.41 -5.93 -7.66
CA TRP A 58 -5.36 -5.71 -6.66
C TRP A 58 -5.85 -4.87 -5.47
N CYS A 59 -6.69 -3.87 -5.69
CA CYS A 59 -7.26 -3.07 -4.61
C CYS A 59 -8.13 -3.92 -3.70
N HIS A 60 -9.02 -4.72 -4.29
CA HIS A 60 -9.87 -5.65 -3.56
C HIS A 60 -9.04 -6.67 -2.79
N PHE A 61 -8.08 -7.30 -3.47
CA PHE A 61 -7.19 -8.29 -2.88
C PHE A 61 -6.38 -7.73 -1.70
N CYS A 62 -5.77 -6.55 -1.84
CA CYS A 62 -4.88 -5.98 -0.82
C CYS A 62 -5.61 -5.26 0.31
N LEU A 63 -6.69 -4.53 0.00
CA LEU A 63 -7.31 -3.54 0.88
C LEU A 63 -8.79 -3.81 1.18
N GLY A 64 -9.37 -4.84 0.58
CA GLY A 64 -10.75 -5.29 0.80
C GLY A 64 -11.81 -4.49 0.04
N GLU A 65 -13.05 -4.93 0.17
CA GLU A 65 -14.21 -4.41 -0.57
C GLU A 65 -14.51 -2.94 -0.23
N GLN A 66 -14.44 -2.56 1.05
CA GLN A 66 -14.78 -1.20 1.50
C GLN A 66 -13.85 -0.14 0.89
N THR A 67 -12.56 -0.45 0.80
CA THR A 67 -11.55 0.44 0.22
C THR A 67 -11.74 0.53 -1.29
N THR A 68 -12.01 -0.60 -1.92
CA THR A 68 -12.26 -0.69 -3.37
C THR A 68 -13.47 0.13 -3.77
N MET A 69 -14.58 0.04 -3.03
CA MET A 69 -15.76 0.86 -3.26
C MET A 69 -15.50 2.36 -3.10
N LYS A 70 -14.63 2.79 -2.17
CA LYS A 70 -14.26 4.21 -2.00
C LYS A 70 -13.46 4.74 -3.18
N ILE A 71 -12.56 3.94 -3.74
CA ILE A 71 -11.66 4.34 -4.84
C ILE A 71 -12.39 4.28 -6.18
N PHE A 72 -13.16 3.22 -6.43
CA PHE A 72 -13.77 2.94 -7.73
C PHE A 72 -15.25 3.32 -7.81
N GLY A 73 -16.02 3.18 -6.73
CA GLY A 73 -17.47 3.48 -6.72
C GLY A 73 -17.80 4.96 -6.94
N ARG A 74 -16.83 5.87 -6.80
CA ARG A 74 -16.99 7.30 -7.13
C ARG A 74 -17.02 7.57 -8.64
N LYS A 75 -16.44 6.70 -9.47
CA LYS A 75 -16.32 6.89 -10.93
C LYS A 75 -17.60 6.56 -11.71
N ASP A 76 -18.51 5.77 -11.14
CA ASP A 76 -19.68 5.27 -11.86
C ASP A 76 -20.90 6.21 -11.84
N ASN A 77 -20.91 7.25 -11.00
CA ASN A 77 -21.97 8.26 -10.99
C ASN A 77 -21.95 9.22 -12.21
N LYS A 78 -21.08 8.97 -13.22
CA LYS A 78 -21.08 9.68 -14.51
C LYS A 78 -21.53 8.82 -15.70
N LYS A 79 -22.03 7.60 -15.48
CA LYS A 79 -22.61 6.80 -16.56
C LYS A 79 -23.80 5.99 -16.07
N SER A 80 -24.94 6.66 -15.95
CA SER A 80 -26.23 5.97 -16.04
C SER A 80 -26.35 5.39 -17.45
N VAL A 81 -26.43 4.06 -17.58
CA VAL A 81 -27.52 3.31 -18.25
C VAL A 81 -27.27 1.80 -18.04
N LYS A 82 -28.33 1.16 -17.51
CA LYS A 82 -28.74 -0.27 -17.48
C LYS A 82 -27.96 -1.25 -18.38
N ASP A 83 -27.61 -2.41 -17.84
CA ASP A 83 -28.32 -3.68 -18.13
C ASP A 83 -27.93 -4.78 -17.13
N GLU A 84 -28.91 -5.60 -16.78
CA GLU A 84 -28.74 -6.87 -16.05
C GLU A 84 -28.01 -7.88 -16.95
N ASP A 85 -26.98 -8.56 -16.44
CA ASP A 85 -26.86 -10.04 -16.48
C ASP A 85 -25.47 -10.56 -16.08
N LEU A 86 -25.49 -11.56 -15.18
CA LEU A 86 -24.63 -12.76 -15.12
C LEU A 86 -23.18 -12.63 -14.61
N LEU A 87 -22.94 -13.05 -13.36
CA LEU A 87 -22.58 -14.44 -13.02
C LEU A 87 -22.11 -14.59 -11.56
N GLU A 88 -22.88 -15.35 -10.77
CA GLU A 88 -22.41 -16.03 -9.57
C GLU A 88 -21.40 -17.13 -9.93
N SER A 89 -20.32 -17.26 -9.16
CA SER A 89 -19.87 -18.53 -8.56
C SER A 89 -18.44 -18.42 -8.00
N SER A 90 -18.31 -18.43 -6.68
CA SER A 90 -17.48 -19.42 -5.99
C SER A 90 -17.67 -19.32 -4.49
N ASP A 91 -18.14 -20.43 -3.91
CA ASP A 91 -18.16 -20.74 -2.49
C ASP A 91 -16.79 -20.48 -1.84
N SER A 92 -16.77 -19.61 -0.83
CA SER A 92 -15.79 -19.60 0.26
C SER A 92 -16.37 -18.80 1.43
N GLN A 93 -16.91 -19.49 2.44
CA GLN A 93 -17.34 -18.89 3.69
C GLN A 93 -16.15 -18.25 4.44
N GLY A 94 -16.19 -16.92 4.62
CA GLY A 94 -15.46 -16.20 5.66
C GLY A 94 -14.74 -14.93 5.19
N THR A 95 -15.14 -13.76 5.70
CA THR A 95 -14.33 -12.53 5.83
C THR A 95 -14.03 -11.64 4.60
N ASP A 96 -14.84 -11.62 3.52
CA ASP A 96 -14.62 -10.74 2.34
C ASP A 96 -14.64 -9.22 2.58
N GLN A 97 -14.85 -8.74 3.81
CA GLN A 97 -14.77 -7.31 4.10
C GLN A 97 -13.33 -6.79 4.24
N ASP A 98 -12.40 -7.65 4.66
CA ASP A 98 -11.02 -7.27 4.99
C ASP A 98 -10.03 -7.80 3.93
N GLY A 99 -9.12 -6.95 3.49
CA GLY A 99 -8.12 -7.30 2.48
C GLY A 99 -7.15 -8.39 2.94
N THR A 100 -6.56 -9.10 1.98
CA THR A 100 -5.53 -10.12 2.24
C THR A 100 -4.23 -9.43 2.69
N PRO A 101 -3.64 -9.81 3.83
CA PRO A 101 -2.37 -9.24 4.27
C PRO A 101 -1.21 -9.69 3.35
N PRO A 102 -0.09 -8.95 3.30
CA PRO A 102 1.07 -9.30 2.49
C PRO A 102 1.85 -10.48 3.12
N LEU A 103 1.30 -11.69 3.02
CA LEU A 103 1.92 -12.91 3.51
C LEU A 103 3.14 -13.28 2.68
N LEU A 104 4.08 -14.02 3.27
CA LEU A 104 5.28 -14.49 2.57
C LEU A 104 4.92 -15.33 1.33
N SER A 105 3.90 -16.17 1.42
CA SER A 105 3.38 -16.97 0.30
C SER A 105 2.90 -16.11 -0.87
N VAL A 106 2.34 -14.94 -0.58
CA VAL A 106 1.84 -13.98 -1.59
C VAL A 106 3.02 -13.24 -2.22
N VAL A 107 3.83 -12.57 -1.41
CA VAL A 107 4.89 -11.68 -1.91
C VAL A 107 6.00 -12.43 -2.65
N LEU A 108 6.25 -13.70 -2.32
CA LEU A 108 7.22 -14.53 -3.04
C LEU A 108 6.74 -14.95 -4.43
N GLN A 109 5.43 -14.96 -4.69
CA GLN A 109 4.86 -15.27 -6.00
C GLN A 109 4.79 -14.06 -6.93
N ILE A 110 4.87 -12.84 -6.37
CA ILE A 110 4.83 -11.61 -7.15
C ILE A 110 6.18 -11.41 -7.86
N ASN A 111 6.16 -11.36 -9.20
CA ASN A 111 7.34 -11.03 -9.98
C ASN A 111 7.67 -9.52 -9.90
N GLN A 112 8.90 -9.13 -10.23
CA GLN A 112 9.37 -7.75 -10.10
C GLN A 112 8.52 -6.75 -10.90
N ALA A 113 8.01 -7.12 -12.08
CA ALA A 113 7.20 -6.23 -12.91
C ALA A 113 5.79 -6.00 -12.32
N THR A 114 5.18 -7.03 -11.74
CA THR A 114 3.91 -6.94 -11.04
C THR A 114 4.08 -6.16 -9.73
N LEU A 115 5.16 -6.43 -8.98
CA LEU A 115 5.47 -5.72 -7.74
C LEU A 115 5.53 -4.20 -7.96
N LEU A 116 6.25 -3.76 -9.00
CA LEU A 116 6.36 -2.34 -9.33
C LEU A 116 5.00 -1.74 -9.70
N GLN A 117 4.18 -2.47 -10.45
CA GLN A 117 2.84 -2.01 -10.83
C GLN A 117 1.90 -1.90 -9.62
N VAL A 118 1.94 -2.89 -8.72
CA VAL A 118 1.14 -2.89 -7.49
C VAL A 118 1.59 -1.73 -6.59
N LEU A 119 2.90 -1.49 -6.47
CA LEU A 119 3.41 -0.33 -5.74
C LEU A 119 2.92 1.00 -6.32
N GLU A 120 2.88 1.13 -7.65
CA GLU A 120 2.33 2.31 -8.34
C GLU A 120 0.85 2.49 -8.01
N PHE A 121 0.03 1.42 -8.10
CA PHE A 121 -1.37 1.48 -7.72
C PHE A 121 -1.57 1.90 -6.26
N HIS A 122 -0.77 1.37 -5.33
CA HIS A 122 -0.84 1.77 -3.93
C HIS A 122 -0.51 3.26 -3.72
N VAL A 123 0.41 3.84 -4.50
CA VAL A 123 0.71 5.28 -4.47
C VAL A 123 -0.48 6.09 -4.98
N GLU A 124 -1.12 5.67 -6.08
CA GLU A 124 -2.33 6.32 -6.60
C GLU A 124 -3.48 6.29 -5.58
N TRP A 125 -3.72 5.12 -4.96
CA TRP A 125 -4.77 4.99 -3.95
C TRP A 125 -4.50 5.82 -2.71
N LEU A 126 -3.23 5.98 -2.32
CA LEU A 126 -2.83 6.83 -1.18
C LEU A 126 -3.26 8.29 -1.38
N GLU A 127 -3.21 8.79 -2.62
CA GLU A 127 -3.65 10.16 -2.94
C GLU A 127 -5.17 10.32 -2.80
N GLU A 128 -5.95 9.29 -3.15
CA GLU A 128 -7.42 9.34 -3.20
C GLU A 128 -8.09 9.11 -1.83
N ILE A 129 -7.64 8.10 -1.07
CA ILE A 129 -8.28 7.70 0.19
C ILE A 129 -7.48 8.06 1.45
N GLY A 130 -6.22 8.49 1.29
CA GLY A 130 -5.30 8.69 2.40
C GLY A 130 -4.68 7.40 2.93
N PHE A 131 -3.93 7.49 4.02
CA PHE A 131 -3.13 6.38 4.54
C PHE A 131 -3.96 5.47 5.46
N SER A 132 -4.06 4.18 5.10
CA SER A 132 -4.62 3.14 5.97
C SER A 132 -3.52 2.24 6.55
N HIS A 133 -3.80 1.58 7.67
CA HIS A 133 -2.84 0.69 8.30
C HIS A 133 -2.50 -0.51 7.40
N ASP A 134 -3.49 -1.09 6.71
CA ASP A 134 -3.28 -2.23 5.82
C ASP A 134 -2.50 -1.82 4.56
N GLN A 135 -2.73 -0.61 4.04
CA GLN A 135 -1.91 -0.04 2.98
C GLN A 135 -0.45 0.13 3.44
N GLY A 136 -0.22 0.53 4.70
CA GLY A 136 1.10 0.60 5.30
C GLY A 136 1.84 -0.75 5.34
N LYS A 137 1.14 -1.84 5.72
CA LYS A 137 1.70 -3.21 5.68
C LYS A 137 2.12 -3.58 4.26
N TRP A 138 1.27 -3.31 3.28
CA TRP A 138 1.55 -3.57 1.86
C TRP A 138 2.71 -2.75 1.34
N PHE A 139 2.77 -1.45 1.63
CA PHE A 139 3.93 -0.63 1.29
C PHE A 139 5.22 -1.22 1.85
N TYR A 140 5.23 -1.55 3.15
CA TYR A 140 6.42 -2.12 3.78
C TYR A 140 6.85 -3.42 3.09
N ALA A 141 5.92 -4.35 2.88
CA ALA A 141 6.21 -5.63 2.25
C ALA A 141 6.73 -5.47 0.81
N LEU A 142 6.09 -4.62 -0.01
CA LEU A 142 6.53 -4.34 -1.38
C LEU A 142 7.93 -3.71 -1.40
N LEU A 143 8.22 -2.78 -0.48
CA LEU A 143 9.53 -2.13 -0.36
C LEU A 143 10.65 -3.11 0.05
N VAL A 144 10.35 -4.06 0.94
CA VAL A 144 11.29 -5.13 1.29
C VAL A 144 11.58 -6.00 0.05
N CYS A 145 10.55 -6.27 -0.76
CA CYS A 145 10.66 -7.10 -1.95
C CYS A 145 11.35 -6.41 -3.15
N LEU A 146 11.58 -5.08 -3.11
CA LEU A 146 12.25 -4.36 -4.20
C LEU A 146 13.70 -4.83 -4.39
N GLU A 147 13.99 -5.42 -5.55
CA GLU A 147 15.35 -5.80 -5.95
C GLU A 147 16.24 -4.56 -6.24
N LYS A 148 17.55 -4.70 -6.02
CA LYS A 148 18.57 -3.68 -6.35
C LYS A 148 19.38 -4.15 -7.57
N PRO A 149 19.84 -3.25 -8.46
CA PRO A 149 19.74 -1.79 -8.39
C PRO A 149 18.34 -1.27 -8.73
N LEU A 150 17.92 -0.19 -8.07
CA LEU A 150 16.62 0.45 -8.34
C LEU A 150 16.69 1.16 -9.69
N LEU A 151 15.64 0.98 -10.50
CA LEU A 151 15.49 1.75 -11.73
C LEU A 151 15.22 3.23 -11.41
N PRO A 152 15.59 4.17 -12.32
CA PRO A 152 15.30 5.60 -12.14
C PRO A 152 13.81 5.86 -11.89
N GLU A 153 12.93 5.16 -12.60
CA GLU A 153 11.48 5.26 -12.44
C GLU A 153 11.02 4.83 -11.04
N THR A 154 11.52 3.70 -10.54
CA THR A 154 11.25 3.25 -9.17
C THR A 154 11.72 4.28 -8.15
N THR A 155 12.88 4.89 -8.37
CA THR A 155 13.39 5.96 -7.50
C THR A 155 12.48 7.20 -7.53
N SER A 156 11.97 7.57 -8.70
CA SER A 156 10.98 8.64 -8.84
C SER A 156 9.71 8.35 -8.05
N LEU A 157 9.17 7.14 -8.18
CA LEU A 157 7.98 6.67 -7.46
C LEU A 157 8.17 6.73 -5.93
N LEU A 158 9.31 6.23 -5.42
CA LEU A 158 9.63 6.30 -3.99
C LEU A 158 9.71 7.74 -3.47
N ARG A 159 10.27 8.66 -4.27
CA ARG A 159 10.30 10.07 -3.90
C ARG A 159 8.90 10.69 -3.89
N THR A 160 8.01 10.27 -4.79
CA THR A 160 6.60 10.70 -4.80
C THR A 160 5.88 10.19 -3.56
N LEU A 161 5.98 8.90 -3.26
CA LEU A 161 5.44 8.30 -2.04
C LEU A 161 5.92 9.04 -0.78
N ALA A 162 7.23 9.29 -0.65
CA ALA A 162 7.79 10.01 0.49
C ALA A 162 7.22 11.45 0.63
N ARG A 163 6.99 12.14 -0.50
CA ARG A 163 6.34 13.47 -0.48
C ARG A 163 4.89 13.39 -0.03
N LEU A 164 4.13 12.40 -0.50
CA LEU A 164 2.75 12.18 -0.08
C LEU A 164 2.66 11.89 1.42
N CYS A 165 3.51 10.99 1.94
CA CYS A 165 3.59 10.71 3.37
C CYS A 165 3.94 11.97 4.18
N ALA A 166 4.86 12.82 3.68
CA ALA A 166 5.20 14.08 4.35
C ALA A 166 4.02 15.07 4.36
N THR A 167 3.27 15.18 3.27
CA THR A 167 2.07 16.02 3.17
C THR A 167 0.95 15.52 4.08
N LEU A 168 0.70 14.21 4.11
CA LEU A 168 -0.28 13.60 5.02
C LEU A 168 0.12 13.81 6.49
N ARG A 169 1.41 13.67 6.82
CA ARG A 169 1.89 13.98 8.18
C ARG A 169 1.68 15.45 8.55
N ALA A 170 1.85 16.36 7.61
CA ALA A 170 1.61 17.79 7.85
C ALA A 170 0.11 18.11 8.04
N SER A 171 -0.79 17.42 7.32
CA SER A 171 -2.24 17.63 7.47
C SER A 171 -2.77 17.14 8.82
N LEU A 172 -2.22 16.05 9.37
CA LEU A 172 -2.59 15.55 10.70
C LEU A 172 -2.44 16.60 11.81
N VAL A 173 -1.41 17.44 11.72
CA VAL A 173 -1.17 18.51 12.71
C VAL A 173 -2.16 19.65 12.57
N CYS A 174 -2.58 19.99 11.35
CA CYS A 174 -3.63 20.98 11.13
C CYS A 174 -4.96 20.55 11.77
N THR A 175 -5.32 19.26 11.64
CA THR A 175 -6.55 18.71 12.23
C THR A 175 -6.50 18.73 13.76
N MET A 176 -5.36 18.39 14.37
CA MET A 176 -5.18 18.40 15.84
C MET A 176 -5.22 19.82 16.42
N LEU A 177 -4.64 20.81 15.72
CA LEU A 177 -4.74 22.22 16.12
C LEU A 177 -6.17 22.74 16.03
N ASN A 178 -6.91 22.39 14.97
CA ASN A 178 -8.30 22.78 14.78
C ASN A 178 -9.25 22.11 15.79
N ALA A 179 -8.98 20.86 16.20
CA ALA A 179 -9.74 20.16 17.23
C ALA A 179 -9.57 20.82 18.61
N ASN A 180 -8.34 21.21 18.96
CA ASN A 180 -8.04 21.91 20.20
C ASN A 180 -8.64 23.34 20.24
N GLN A 181 -8.91 23.99 19.11
CA GLN A 181 -9.59 25.30 19.11
C GLN A 181 -11.11 25.20 19.32
N ARG A 182 -11.76 24.07 18.97
CA ARG A 182 -13.20 23.88 19.25
C ARG A 182 -13.49 23.58 20.71
N THR A 183 -12.55 22.99 21.45
CA THR A 183 -12.74 22.65 22.87
C THR A 183 -12.60 23.83 23.82
N TYR A 184 -12.25 25.03 23.34
CA TYR A 184 -12.19 26.26 24.16
C TYR A 184 -13.43 27.16 23.99
N HIS A 185 -14.44 26.72 23.25
CA HIS A 185 -15.65 27.49 22.99
C HIS A 185 -16.96 26.88 23.52
N ASP A 186 -16.88 25.82 24.32
CA ASP A 186 -18.01 25.28 25.10
C ASP A 186 -17.81 25.53 26.60
#